data_AF-A0A2M7PAF0-F1
#
_entry.id   AF-A0A2M7PAF0-F1
#
_cell.length_a   1.000
_cell.length_b   1.000
_cell.length_c   1.000
_cell.angle_alpha   90.00
_cell.angle_beta   90.00
_cell.angle_gamma   90.00
#
_symmetry.space_group_name_H-M   'P 1'
#
loop_
_entity.id
_entity.type
_entity.pdbx_description
1 polymer ?
#
loop_
_entity_poly.entity_id
_entity_poly.type
_entity_poly.pdbx_seq_one_letter_code
_entity_poly.pdbx_strand_id
1 'polypeptide(L)'
;AGKIMFEGKNLLSLNDAEMQQIRGRRIAMVFQEPLASLNPVFTIGDQISEAITVHEKLAPEALRARVLELLRAVGIPSPDERLGSYPHQLSGGQRQRVMIAMALACEPDL
;
A
#
# COMPACT_ATOMS: atom_id res chain seq x y z
N ALA A 1 -21.08 20.29 -14.07
CA ALA A 1 -20.20 20.09 -12.89
C ALA A 1 -20.58 18.78 -12.21
N GLY A 2 -19.61 17.92 -11.90
CA GLY A 2 -19.84 16.64 -11.22
C GLY A 2 -19.62 16.74 -9.72
N LYS A 3 -20.09 15.73 -8.98
CA LYS A 3 -19.75 15.50 -7.57
C LYS A 3 -19.30 14.05 -7.42
N ILE A 4 -18.31 13.80 -6.58
CA ILE A 4 -17.91 12.45 -6.18
C ILE A 4 -18.18 12.36 -4.69
N MET A 5 -19.18 11.56 -4.30
CA MET A 5 -19.64 11.49 -2.92
C MET A 5 -19.04 10.26 -2.24
N PHE A 6 -18.42 10.44 -1.07
CA PHE A 6 -17.99 9.38 -0.18
C PHE A 6 -18.39 9.76 1.25
N GLU A 7 -19.17 8.91 1.91
CA GLU A 7 -19.70 9.15 3.27
C GLU A 7 -20.32 10.54 3.47
N GLY A 8 -21.10 11.00 2.49
CA GLY A 8 -21.77 12.31 2.54
C GLY A 8 -20.86 13.51 2.27
N LYS A 9 -19.55 13.32 2.03
CA LYS A 9 -18.61 14.37 1.64
C LYS A 9 -18.38 14.36 0.13
N ASN A 10 -18.35 15.54 -0.49
CA ASN A 10 -17.93 15.68 -1.88
C ASN A 10 -16.40 15.72 -1.93
N LEU A 11 -15.77 14.68 -2.50
CA LEU A 11 -14.31 14.59 -2.60
C LEU A 11 -13.71 15.72 -3.44
N LEU A 12 -14.46 16.24 -4.42
CA LEU A 12 -13.98 17.31 -5.31
C LEU A 12 -13.85 18.68 -4.63
N SER A 13 -14.33 18.83 -3.39
CA SER A 13 -14.21 20.07 -2.61
C SER A 13 -13.17 19.99 -1.48
N LEU A 14 -12.50 18.86 -1.31
CA LEU A 14 -11.50 18.67 -0.26
C LEU A 14 -10.14 19.22 -0.66
N ASN A 15 -9.39 19.72 0.31
CA ASN A 15 -7.98 20.07 0.11
C ASN A 15 -7.07 18.81 0.17
N ASP A 16 -5.77 18.98 -0.12
CA ASP A 16 -4.83 17.86 -0.19
C ASP A 16 -4.65 17.13 1.14
N ALA A 17 -4.63 17.85 2.27
CA ALA A 17 -4.48 17.24 3.59
C ALA A 17 -5.72 16.42 3.96
N GLU A 18 -6.91 16.91 3.64
CA GLU A 18 -8.17 16.18 3.81
C GLU A 18 -8.22 14.94 2.91
N MET A 19 -7.79 15.07 1.65
CA MET A 19 -7.71 13.94 0.73
C MET A 19 -6.70 12.88 1.18
N GLN A 20 -5.58 13.29 1.78
CA GLN A 20 -4.59 12.35 2.31
C GLN A 20 -5.16 11.49 3.45
N GLN A 21 -6.10 12.00 4.24
CA GLN A 21 -6.77 11.18 5.28
C GLN A 21 -7.75 10.14 4.70
N ILE A 22 -8.14 10.29 3.43
CA ILE A 22 -9.05 9.37 2.73
C ILE A 22 -8.26 8.36 1.91
N ARG A 23 -7.28 8.81 1.14
CA ARG A 23 -6.44 7.94 0.31
C ARG A 23 -5.59 7.03 1.19
N GLY A 24 -5.50 5.76 0.83
CA GLY A 24 -4.77 4.74 1.59
C GLY A 24 -5.54 4.24 2.80
N ARG A 25 -6.10 5.15 3.62
CA ARG A 25 -6.77 4.81 4.90
C ARG A 25 -8.26 4.48 4.79
N ARG A 26 -8.99 5.10 3.87
CA ARG A 26 -10.44 4.84 3.66
C ARG A 26 -10.69 4.24 2.29
N ILE A 27 -9.93 4.69 1.29
CA ILE A 27 -10.00 4.23 -0.10
C ILE A 27 -8.60 3.90 -0.56
N ALA A 28 -8.38 2.66 -1.02
CA ALA A 28 -7.15 2.27 -1.69
C ALA A 28 -7.39 2.00 -3.17
N MET A 29 -6.30 1.95 -3.93
CA MET A 29 -6.34 1.69 -5.37
C MET A 29 -5.27 0.67 -5.73
N VAL A 30 -5.66 -0.30 -6.55
CA VAL A 30 -4.75 -1.27 -7.17
C VAL A 30 -4.76 -1.00 -8.67
N PHE A 31 -3.63 -0.56 -9.21
CA PHE A 31 -3.51 -0.24 -10.63
C PHE A 31 -3.44 -1.50 -11.49
N GLN A 32 -3.81 -1.40 -12.77
CA GLN A 32 -3.77 -2.54 -13.69
C GLN A 32 -2.34 -2.95 -14.09
N GLU A 33 -1.37 -2.04 -14.00
CA GLU A 33 0.05 -2.27 -14.34
C GLU A 33 0.96 -2.21 -13.09
N PRO A 34 1.39 -3.37 -12.56
CA PRO A 34 2.19 -3.41 -11.33
C PRO A 34 3.58 -2.79 -11.46
N LEU A 35 4.17 -2.79 -12.66
CA LEU A 35 5.52 -2.27 -12.90
C LEU A 35 5.60 -0.75 -12.84
N ALA A 36 4.52 -0.05 -13.23
CA ALA A 36 4.44 1.41 -13.09
C ALA A 36 4.21 1.84 -11.64
N SER A 37 3.71 0.92 -10.79
CA SER A 37 3.24 1.24 -9.44
C SER A 37 4.29 0.99 -8.36
N LEU A 38 5.27 0.11 -8.61
CA LEU A 38 6.40 -0.11 -7.70
C LEU A 38 7.61 0.68 -8.15
N ASN A 39 8.20 1.43 -7.23
CA ASN A 39 9.43 2.15 -7.48
C ASN A 39 10.62 1.15 -7.52
N PRO A 40 11.37 1.06 -8.64
CA PRO A 40 12.43 0.07 -8.80
C PRO A 40 13.66 0.29 -7.92
N VAL A 41 13.82 1.48 -7.33
CA VAL A 41 15.00 1.80 -6.49
C VAL A 41 14.84 1.41 -5.02
N PHE A 42 13.61 1.09 -4.60
CA PHE A 42 13.31 0.70 -3.22
C PHE A 42 12.97 -0.79 -3.14
N THR A 43 13.24 -1.39 -1.99
CA THR A 43 12.80 -2.77 -1.75
C THR A 43 11.29 -2.82 -1.57
N ILE A 44 10.70 -4.02 -1.68
CA ILE A 44 9.26 -4.17 -1.39
C ILE A 44 8.94 -3.93 0.08
N GLY A 45 9.88 -4.22 0.99
CA GLY A 45 9.73 -3.93 2.42
C GLY A 45 9.66 -2.43 2.68
N ASP A 46 10.53 -1.64 2.05
CA ASP A 46 10.54 -0.18 2.20
C ASP A 46 9.23 0.43 1.72
N GLN A 47 8.74 0.00 0.55
CA GLN A 47 7.53 0.56 -0.06
C GLN A 47 6.26 0.23 0.74
N ILE A 48 6.13 -0.99 1.27
CA ILE A 48 5.00 -1.32 2.17
C ILE A 48 5.13 -0.56 3.49
N SER A 49 6.35 -0.41 4.02
CA SER A 49 6.61 0.35 5.25
C SER A 49 6.24 1.82 5.10
N GLU A 50 6.57 2.43 3.96
CA GLU A 50 6.20 3.80 3.63
C GLU A 50 4.67 3.95 3.58
N ALA A 51 3.98 3.05 2.89
CA ALA A 51 2.52 3.06 2.81
C ALA A 51 1.83 3.05 4.19
N ILE A 52 2.39 2.33 5.17
CA ILE A 52 1.89 2.32 6.55
C ILE A 52 2.26 3.62 7.27
N THR A 53 3.52 4.02 7.23
CA THR A 53 4.05 5.13 8.06
C THR A 53 3.54 6.51 7.64
N VAL A 54 3.02 6.66 6.42
CA VAL A 54 2.30 7.87 5.98
C VAL A 54 1.01 8.10 6.79
N HIS A 55 0.38 7.02 7.29
CA HIS A 55 -0.91 7.10 7.97
C HIS A 55 -0.87 6.67 9.45
N GLU A 56 0.14 5.88 9.85
CA GLU A 56 0.25 5.30 11.19
C GLU A 56 1.66 5.47 11.76
N LYS A 57 1.75 5.66 13.09
CA LYS A 57 3.04 5.71 13.80
C LYS A 57 3.28 4.40 14.52
N LEU A 58 4.00 3.50 13.86
CA LEU A 58 4.42 2.21 14.44
C LEU A 58 5.89 2.26 14.85
N ALA A 59 6.21 1.58 15.96
CA ALA A 59 7.60 1.31 16.32
C ALA A 59 8.26 0.40 15.26
N PRO A 60 9.59 0.46 15.05
CA PRO A 60 10.27 -0.30 13.99
C PRO A 60 9.97 -1.80 13.99
N GLU A 61 9.93 -2.42 15.17
CA GLU A 61 9.65 -3.85 15.33
C GLU A 61 8.20 -4.18 14.94
N ALA A 62 7.25 -3.33 15.35
CA ALA A 62 5.83 -3.49 15.03
C ALA A 62 5.58 -3.26 13.53
N LEU A 63 6.24 -2.27 12.93
CA LEU A 63 6.18 -2.00 11.49
C LEU A 63 6.68 -3.20 10.69
N ARG A 64 7.85 -3.74 11.06
CA ARG A 64 8.40 -4.94 10.42
C ARG A 64 7.45 -6.14 10.54
N ALA A 65 6.88 -6.37 11.72
CA ALA A 65 5.91 -7.44 11.93
C ALA A 65 4.66 -7.29 11.05
N ARG A 66 4.14 -6.05 10.94
CA ARG A 66 2.98 -5.74 10.11
C ARG A 66 3.25 -5.94 8.62
N VAL A 67 4.41 -5.51 8.12
CA VAL A 67 4.80 -5.75 6.72
C VAL A 67 4.87 -7.25 6.42
N LEU A 68 5.44 -8.04 7.33
CA LEU A 68 5.50 -9.49 7.19
C LEU A 68 4.12 -10.14 7.17
N GLU A 69 3.21 -9.68 8.04
CA GLU A 69 1.82 -10.12 8.05
C GLU A 69 1.13 -9.86 6.71
N LEU A 70 1.27 -8.65 6.15
CA LEU A 70 0.69 -8.29 4.85
C LEU A 70 1.25 -9.15 3.72
N LEU A 71 2.57 -9.37 3.68
CA LEU A 71 3.21 -10.23 2.69
C LEU A 71 2.73 -11.69 2.79
N ARG A 72 2.50 -12.19 4.01
CA ARG A 72 1.89 -13.53 4.23
C ARG A 72 0.45 -13.57 3.75
N ALA A 73 -0.35 -12.56 4.08
CA ALA A 73 -1.77 -12.49 3.71
C ALA A 73 -1.99 -12.52 2.20
N VAL A 74 -1.12 -11.87 1.43
CA VAL A 74 -1.18 -11.91 -0.04
C VAL A 74 -0.46 -13.13 -0.65
N GLY A 75 0.18 -13.97 0.16
CA GLY A 75 0.81 -15.22 -0.28
C GLY A 75 2.19 -15.06 -0.94
N ILE A 76 3.00 -14.08 -0.53
CA ILE A 76 4.41 -14.02 -0.92
C ILE A 76 5.19 -15.16 -0.23
N PRO A 77 5.89 -16.03 -0.98
CA PRO A 77 6.68 -17.11 -0.39
C PRO A 77 7.90 -16.56 0.34
N SER A 78 8.26 -17.15 1.48
CA SER A 78 9.39 -16.75 2.32
C SER A 78 9.44 -15.22 2.57
N PRO A 79 8.38 -14.63 3.15
CA PRO A 79 8.25 -13.17 3.25
C PRO A 79 9.42 -12.53 4.01
N ASP A 80 9.95 -13.20 5.04
CA ASP A 80 11.12 -12.79 5.81
C ASP A 80 12.39 -12.62 4.95
N GLU A 81 12.58 -13.45 3.93
CA GLU A 81 13.67 -13.36 2.96
C GLU A 81 13.39 -12.32 1.86
N ARG A 82 12.10 -12.12 1.54
CA ARG A 82 11.65 -11.27 0.43
C ARG A 82 11.54 -9.79 0.79
N LEU A 83 11.57 -9.41 2.07
CA LEU A 83 11.55 -8.01 2.49
C LEU A 83 12.58 -7.14 1.74
N GLY A 84 13.80 -7.64 1.60
CA GLY A 84 14.90 -6.95 0.91
C GLY A 84 14.89 -7.11 -0.61
N SER A 85 13.87 -7.75 -1.19
CA SER A 85 13.79 -7.91 -2.65
C SER A 85 13.35 -6.62 -3.32
N TYR A 86 13.96 -6.31 -4.46
CA TYR A 86 13.54 -5.24 -5.36
C TYR A 86 12.45 -5.73 -6.33
N PRO A 87 11.63 -4.83 -6.90
CA PRO A 87 10.56 -5.21 -7.83
C PRO A 87 10.99 -6.05 -9.03
N HIS A 88 12.21 -5.84 -9.53
CA HIS A 88 12.76 -6.60 -10.66
C HIS A 88 13.13 -8.06 -10.30
N GLN A 89 13.23 -8.40 -9.01
CA GLN A 89 13.53 -9.74 -8.51
C GLN A 89 12.27 -10.59 -8.26
N LEU A 90 11.08 -10.03 -8.53
CA LEU A 90 9.79 -10.66 -8.35
C LEU A 90 9.15 -11.02 -9.70
N SER A 91 8.39 -12.11 -9.72
CA SER A 91 7.54 -12.45 -10.85
C SER A 91 6.41 -11.42 -11.02
N GLY A 92 5.77 -11.37 -12.19
CA GLY A 92 4.63 -10.48 -12.44
C GLY A 92 3.51 -10.64 -11.41
N GLY A 93 3.13 -11.89 -11.10
CA GLY A 93 2.11 -12.18 -10.08
C GLY A 93 2.56 -11.89 -8.65
N GLN A 94 3.86 -11.95 -8.34
CA GLN A 94 4.37 -11.49 -7.04
C GLN A 94 4.30 -9.97 -6.93
N ARG A 95 4.68 -9.22 -7.97
CA ARG A 95 4.55 -7.76 -8.00
C ARG A 95 3.11 -7.30 -7.80
N GLN A 96 2.15 -7.96 -8.47
CA GLN A 96 0.73 -7.66 -8.29
C GLN A 96 0.29 -7.89 -6.84
N ARG A 97 0.73 -8.98 -6.22
CA ARG A 97 0.44 -9.28 -4.80
C ARG A 97 1.04 -8.26 -3.84
N VAL A 98 2.26 -7.79 -4.10
CA VAL A 98 2.88 -6.70 -3.31
C VAL A 98 2.06 -5.41 -3.42
N MET A 99 1.60 -5.05 -4.62
CA MET A 99 0.73 -3.88 -4.81
C MET A 99 -0.60 -4.02 -4.05
N ILE A 100 -1.18 -5.23 -4.03
CA ILE A 100 -2.37 -5.52 -3.21
C ILE A 100 -2.04 -5.36 -1.72
N ALA A 101 -0.89 -5.87 -1.25
CA ALA A 101 -0.46 -5.70 0.14
C ALA A 101 -0.31 -4.23 0.54
N MET A 102 0.23 -3.39 -0.35
CA MET A 102 0.32 -1.94 -0.14
C MET A 102 -1.07 -1.29 -0.06
N ALA A 103 -1.99 -1.68 -0.93
CA ALA A 103 -3.37 -1.16 -0.91
C ALA A 103 -4.11 -1.55 0.38
N LEU A 104 -3.87 -2.76 0.91
CA LEU A 104 -4.48 -3.25 2.14
C LEU A 104 -3.73 -2.80 3.41
N ALA A 105 -2.60 -2.11 3.28
CA ALA A 105 -1.69 -1.85 4.40
C ALA A 105 -2.34 -1.05 5.54
N CYS A 106 -3.24 -0.12 5.19
CA CYS A 106 -3.97 0.74 6.12
C CYS A 106 -5.43 0.32 6.33
N GLU A 107 -5.79 -0.92 5.98
CA GLU A 107 -7.14 -1.48 6.16
C GLU A 107 -8.26 -0.57 5.62
N PRO A 108 -8.23 -0.20 4.33
CA PRO A 108 -9.23 0.68 3.74
C PRO A 108 -10.62 0.03 3.74
N ASP A 109 -11.67 0.87 3.77
CA ASP A 109 -13.06 0.40 3.66
C ASP A 109 -13.45 0.05 2.21
N LEU A 110 -12.78 0.68 1.23
CA LEU A 110 -13.05 0.56 -0.20
C LEU A 110 -11.79 0.38 -1.04
#